data_AF-A0A955GFK4-F1
#
_entry.id   AF-A0A955GFK4-F1
#
_cell.length_a   1.000
_cell.length_b   1.000
_cell.length_c   1.000
_cell.angle_alpha   90.00
_cell.angle_beta   90.00
_cell.angle_gamma   90.00
#
_symmetry.space_group_name_H-M   'P 1'
#
loop_
_entity.id
_entity.type
_entity.pdbx_description
1 polymer ?
#
loop_
_entity_poly.entity_id
_entity_poly.type
_entity_poly.pdbx_seq_one_letter_code
_entity_poly.pdbx_strand_id
1 'polypeptide(L)' 'LFVSAKVSQLALLPQGKVESKQRVLNMVAQMDKEGFGNCTNTGACEAECPKGISLENIARMNRLYMGSTLTTAHEE' A
#
# COMPACT_ATOMS: atom_id res chain seq x y z
N LEU A 1 -6.99 2.43 2.94
CA LEU A 1 -6.41 3.33 3.97
C LEU A 1 -5.58 2.60 5.03
N PHE A 2 -6.12 1.59 5.72
CA PHE A 2 -5.36 0.85 6.74
C PHE A 2 -4.19 0.04 6.16
N VAL A 3 -4.43 -0.69 5.06
CA VAL A 3 -3.38 -1.46 4.37
C VAL A 3 -2.25 -0.55 3.89
N SER A 4 -2.59 0.59 3.27
CA SER A 4 -1.60 1.56 2.80
C SER A 4 -0.75 2.15 3.94
N ALA A 5 -1.35 2.37 5.12
CA ALA A 5 -0.60 2.80 6.31
C ALA A 5 0.37 1.71 6.78
N LYS A 6 -0.05 0.45 6.76
CA LYS A 6 0.82 -0.69 7.12
C LYS A 6 1.96 -0.88 6.12
N VAL A 7 1.67 -0.79 4.83
CA VAL A 7 2.69 -0.82 3.76
C VAL A 7 3.70 0.30 3.97
N SER A 8 3.22 1.53 4.22
CA SER A 8 4.09 2.69 4.46
C SER A 8 4.95 2.52 5.71
N GLN A 9 4.37 2.03 6.82
CA GLN A 9 5.11 1.73 8.03
C GLN A 9 6.30 0.80 7.72
N LEU A 10 6.05 -0.31 7.03
CA LEU A 10 7.07 -1.31 6.73
C LEU A 10 8.07 -0.82 5.68
N ALA A 11 7.65 0.03 4.75
CA ALA A 11 8.53 0.60 3.72
C ALA A 11 9.55 1.62 4.28
N LEU A 12 9.24 2.26 5.41
CA LEU A 12 10.13 3.21 6.08
C LEU A 12 11.18 2.52 6.97
N LEU A 13 11.00 1.23 7.25
CA LEU A 13 11.98 0.46 8.00
C LEU A 13 13.17 0.09 7.09
N PRO A 14 14.41 0.15 7.59
CA PRO A 14 15.58 -0.28 6.82
C PRO A 14 15.58 -1.79 6.56
N GLN A 15 14.91 -2.57 7.42
CA GLN A 15 14.78 -4.02 7.28
C GLN A 15 13.74 -4.39 6.22
N GLY A 16 13.98 -5.46 5.46
CA GLY A 16 13.00 -5.97 4.50
C GLY A 16 12.88 -5.13 3.22
N LYS A 17 13.95 -4.41 2.83
CA LYS A 17 14.06 -3.76 1.51
C LYS A 17 14.01 -4.77 0.36
N VAL A 18 14.69 -5.92 0.52
CA VAL A 18 14.72 -7.01 -0.46
C VAL A 18 13.31 -7.53 -0.74
N GLU A 19 12.51 -7.73 0.32
CA GLU A 19 11.15 -8.24 0.21
C GLU A 19 10.10 -7.15 -0.11
N SER A 20 10.51 -5.89 -0.27
CA SER A 20 9.56 -4.76 -0.34
C SER A 20 8.57 -4.88 -1.50
N LYS A 21 9.07 -5.34 -2.67
CA LYS A 21 8.24 -5.54 -3.86
C LYS A 21 7.21 -6.65 -3.64
N GLN A 22 7.67 -7.83 -3.25
CA GLN A 22 6.79 -8.96 -2.98
C GLN A 22 5.77 -8.64 -1.88
N ARG A 23 6.20 -7.93 -0.83
CA ARG A 23 5.34 -7.51 0.28
C ARG A 23 4.20 -6.62 -0.19
N VAL A 24 4.47 -5.57 -0.97
CA VAL A 24 3.39 -4.68 -1.42
C VAL A 24 2.43 -5.40 -2.37
N LEU A 25 2.95 -6.25 -3.27
CA LEU A 25 2.12 -7.07 -4.16
C LEU A 25 1.20 -8.01 -3.37
N ASN A 26 1.76 -8.74 -2.40
CA ASN A 26 0.99 -9.67 -1.56
C ASN A 26 -0.04 -8.96 -0.70
N MET A 27 0.31 -7.82 -0.10
CA MET A 27 -0.59 -7.05 0.75
C MET A 27 -1.75 -6.44 -0.04
N VAL A 28 -1.51 -5.95 -1.27
CA VAL A 28 -2.57 -5.45 -2.16
C VAL A 28 -3.45 -6.62 -2.64
N ALA A 29 -2.85 -7.73 -3.06
CA ALA A 29 -3.61 -8.91 -3.45
C ALA A 29 -4.52 -9.43 -2.31
N GLN A 30 -4.04 -9.39 -1.06
CA GLN A 30 -4.86 -9.74 0.09
C GLN A 30 -5.95 -8.69 0.38
N MET A 31 -5.63 -7.40 0.24
CA MET A 31 -6.59 -6.31 0.38
C MET A 31 -7.78 -6.49 -0.57
N ASP A 32 -7.50 -6.84 -1.83
CA ASP A 32 -8.52 -7.08 -2.85
C ASP A 32 -9.34 -8.35 -2.55
N LYS A 33 -8.68 -9.44 -2.12
CA LYS A 33 -9.36 -10.69 -1.72
C LYS A 33 -10.32 -10.50 -0.54
N GLU A 34 -9.95 -9.66 0.42
CA GLU A 34 -10.77 -9.34 1.58
C GLU A 34 -11.86 -8.29 1.26
N GLY A 35 -11.89 -7.77 0.02
CA GLY A 35 -12.90 -6.81 -0.42
C GLY A 35 -12.73 -5.42 0.18
N PHE A 36 -11.52 -5.07 0.64
CA PHE A 36 -11.27 -3.71 1.10
C PHE A 36 -11.38 -2.72 -0.06
N GLY A 37 -12.24 -1.72 0.12
CA GLY A 37 -12.45 -0.67 -0.87
C GLY A 37 -11.29 0.33 -0.98
N ASN A 38 -11.18 0.94 -2.16
CA ASN A 38 -10.28 2.06 -2.40
C ASN A 38 -10.85 3.37 -1.89
N CYS A 39 -9.98 4.30 -1.50
CA CYS A 39 -10.37 5.66 -1.19
C CYS A 39 -10.43 6.50 -2.47
N THR A 40 -11.48 7.30 -2.63
CA THR A 40 -11.64 8.24 -3.74
C THR A 40 -10.85 9.53 -3.49
N ASN A 41 -10.64 10.31 -4.54
CA ASN A 41 -9.93 11.60 -4.47
C ASN A 41 -10.67 12.67 -3.64
N THR A 42 -11.92 12.42 -3.24
CA THR A 42 -12.65 13.26 -2.27
C THR A 42 -12.13 13.14 -0.85
N GLY A 43 -11.32 12.12 -0.54
CA GLY A 43 -10.62 12.01 0.74
C GLY A 43 -11.49 11.64 1.95
N ALA A 44 -12.72 11.16 1.71
CA ALA A 44 -13.65 10.77 2.78
C ALA A 44 -13.04 9.75 3.76
N CYS A 45 -12.19 8.83 3.28
CA CYS A 45 -11.57 7.85 4.14
C CYS A 45 -10.63 8.47 5.20
N GLU A 46 -9.91 9.56 4.90
CA GLU A 46 -9.03 10.24 5.85
C GLU A 46 -9.86 11.07 6.84
N ALA A 47 -10.86 11.79 6.34
CA ALA A 47 -11.76 12.62 7.15
C ALA A 47 -12.53 11.80 8.21
N GLU A 48 -13.03 10.63 7.84
CA GLU A 48 -13.79 9.74 8.73
C GLU A 48 -12.88 8.86 9.62
N CYS A 49 -11.56 8.83 9.37
CA CYS A 49 -10.67 7.95 10.11
C CYS A 49 -10.39 8.51 11.52
N PRO A 50 -10.83 7.85 12.62
CA PRO A 50 -10.57 8.33 13.97
C PRO A 50 -9.09 8.24 14.38
N LYS A 51 -8.25 7.60 13.54
CA LYS A 51 -6.81 7.47 13.74
C LYS A 51 -6.01 8.50 12.95
N GLY A 52 -6.65 9.40 12.19
CA GLY A 52 -5.97 10.45 11.45
C GLY A 52 -4.95 9.91 10.44
N ILE A 53 -5.27 8.80 9.78
CA ILE A 53 -4.37 8.22 8.78
C ILE A 53 -4.41 9.07 7.52
N SER A 54 -3.27 9.68 7.18
CA SER A 54 -3.16 10.51 5.98
C SER A 54 -3.24 9.72 4.67
N LEU A 55 -3.86 10.32 3.66
CA LEU A 55 -3.86 9.87 2.26
C LEU A 55 -2.45 9.73 1.65
N GLU A 56 -1.43 10.37 2.21
CA GLU A 56 -0.04 10.20 1.77
C GLU A 56 0.40 8.73 1.80
N ASN A 57 -0.15 7.94 2.72
CA ASN A 57 0.11 6.50 2.80
C ASN A 57 -0.41 5.77 1.56
N ILE A 58 -1.58 6.15 1.05
CA ILE A 58 -2.15 5.59 -0.19
C ILE A 58 -1.26 5.98 -1.38
N ALA A 59 -0.83 7.24 -1.46
CA ALA A 59 0.07 7.69 -2.52
C ALA A 59 1.39 6.91 -2.51
N ARG A 60 1.99 6.67 -1.33
CA ARG A 60 3.22 5.86 -1.20
C ARG A 60 2.97 4.41 -1.61
N MET A 61 1.89 3.79 -1.13
CA MET A 61 1.52 2.42 -1.49
C MET A 61 1.35 2.26 -3.00
N ASN A 62 0.61 3.17 -3.65
CA ASN A 62 0.38 3.12 -5.10
C ASN A 62 1.68 3.24 -5.90
N ARG A 63 2.60 4.11 -5.49
CA ARG A 63 3.94 4.22 -6.11
C ARG A 63 4.74 2.93 -5.97
N LEU A 64 4.75 2.33 -4.78
CA LEU A 64 5.45 1.06 -4.53
C LEU A 64 4.82 -0.08 -5.31
N TYR A 65 3.50 -0.17 -5.33
CA TYR A 65 2.76 -1.21 -6.05
C TYR A 65 2.98 -1.12 -7.55
N MET A 66 2.89 0.08 -8.12
CA MET A 66 3.15 0.31 -9.55
C MET A 66 4.61 0.00 -9.90
N GLY A 67 5.57 0.49 -9.11
CA GLY A 67 6.98 0.19 -9.32
C GLY A 67 7.29 -1.30 -9.21
N SER A 68 6.62 -2.02 -8.30
CA SER A 68 6.75 -3.47 -8.17
C SER A 68 6.14 -4.16 -9.39
N THR A 69 4.89 -3.87 -9.74
CA THR A 69 4.20 -4.48 -10.89
C THR A 69 5.00 -4.34 -12.20
N LEU A 70 5.61 -3.18 -12.43
CA LEU A 70 6.41 -2.93 -13.64
C LEU A 70 7.80 -3.57 -13.62
N THR A 71 8.36 -3.87 -12.44
CA THR A 71 9.74 -4.40 -12.33
C THR A 71 9.82 -5.87 -11.95
N THR A 72 8.72 -6.50 -11.52
CA THR A 72 8.69 -7.92 -11.13
C THR A 72 8.36 -8.84 -12.31
N ALA A 73 8.15 -8.30 -13.52
CA ALA A 73 7.87 -9.06 -14.75
C ALA A 73 9.05 -9.91 -15.27
N HIS A 74 10.13 -10.05 -14.49
CA HIS A 74 11.36 -10.76 -14.86
C HIS A 74 11.82 -11.79 -13.82
N GLU A 75 10.98 -12.16 -12.85
CA GLU A 75 11.34 -13.13 -11.78
C GLU A 75 10.34 -14.30 -11.73
N GLU A 76 10.17 -15.00 -12.87
CA GLU A 76 9.65 -16.38 -12.93
C GLU A 76 10.77 -17.35 -13.30
#